data_AF-A0A1B0D847-F1
#
_entry.id   AF-A0A1B0D847-F1
#
_cell.length_a   1.000
_cell.length_b   1.000
_cell.length_c   1.000
_cell.angle_alpha   90.00
_cell.angle_beta   90.00
_cell.angle_gamma   90.00
#
_symmetry.space_group_name_H-M   'P 1'
#
loop_
_entity.id
_entity.type
_entity.pdbx_description
1 polymer ?
#
loop_
_entity_poly.entity_id
_entity_poly.type
_entity_poly.pdbx_seq_one_letter_code
_entity_poly.pdbx_strand_id
1 'polypeptide(L)'
;MIRSTTQLVNKVKGREKNPVETASIFSLLTFWWLKDLFKLGLKRPIEEEDIYATLKNHKSSLLEAQFTRLWSEELKKKHPRFLTVILKCFGAKIFGFGIIYTSLDTLMRLKGVLVNGECEVFLISVFQPLCLGGLVMYFAPGQTEITRNDAFHYAAGIVICSIVPVLTFHPFILYIFQIGMKIRLASCALIYKKSLQLTKSVMEDGLSGHVINLMSNDVSKFDTGVSLIHDLWKGPVELIVLGSFIYMEIGVAGLIGIIGMLSFIPLQIWIGRRAAIYRLRTAKRTDKRVRFMNEIIQGIQVIKMYTWEKSFAKIVDAIRRKEIRAIRGTLYIRGTCISFNLISRLCIFISLISFVYFGNIFTARKVFTVTSYFNFLYTSMLHFWSIALTQVAECLISVKRIQEFLQCPETKTELLVSNYEHEDDELLGKKLNGAATNDHVGRRLANGEFEIAEVLQKRRIHNKSGLKKGIMFKQASASWCSDGRTKTI
;
A
#
# COMPACT_ATOMS: atom_id res chain seq x y z
N MET A 1 -25.87 20.00 -35.13
CA MET A 1 -26.23 18.62 -34.74
C MET A 1 -25.17 17.56 -35.03
N ILE A 2 -24.21 17.78 -35.95
CA ILE A 2 -23.25 16.76 -36.40
C ILE A 2 -22.04 16.55 -35.46
N ARG A 3 -21.77 17.47 -34.51
CA ARG A 3 -20.70 17.30 -33.51
C ARG A 3 -21.04 16.36 -32.33
N SER A 4 -22.32 16.03 -32.13
CA SER A 4 -22.74 15.16 -31.01
C SER A 4 -22.56 13.67 -31.33
N THR A 5 -22.65 13.28 -32.60
CA THR A 5 -22.48 11.90 -33.06
C THR A 5 -21.02 11.48 -33.09
N THR A 6 -20.08 12.39 -33.36
CA THR A 6 -18.63 12.07 -33.35
C THR A 6 -18.11 11.79 -31.93
N GLN A 7 -18.68 12.41 -30.90
CA GLN A 7 -18.36 12.08 -29.50
C GLN A 7 -18.97 10.75 -29.05
N LEU A 8 -20.10 10.33 -29.63
CA LEU A 8 -20.73 9.04 -29.32
C LEU A 8 -20.13 7.88 -30.12
N VAL A 9 -19.60 8.12 -31.33
CA VAL A 9 -18.93 7.09 -32.15
C VAL A 9 -17.50 6.80 -31.66
N ASN A 10 -16.84 7.74 -30.97
CA ASN A 10 -15.57 7.46 -30.29
C ASN A 10 -15.72 6.62 -29.00
N LYS A 11 -16.95 6.31 -28.57
CA LYS A 11 -17.25 5.55 -27.35
C LYS A 11 -16.92 4.04 -27.44
N VAL A 12 -16.35 3.57 -28.56
CA VAL A 12 -15.87 2.19 -28.74
C VAL A 12 -14.44 2.16 -29.33
N LYS A 13 -13.58 3.15 -29.05
CA LYS A 13 -12.14 2.90 -29.09
C LYS A 13 -11.70 2.41 -27.72
N GLY A 14 -11.38 1.12 -27.61
CA GLY A 14 -10.81 0.57 -26.38
C GLY A 14 -9.58 1.38 -25.96
N ARG A 15 -9.35 1.50 -24.64
CA ARG A 15 -8.18 2.19 -24.08
C ARG A 15 -6.90 1.73 -24.76
N GLU A 16 -5.96 2.65 -24.97
CA GLU A 16 -4.66 2.32 -25.56
C GLU A 16 -3.97 1.19 -24.80
N LYS A 17 -3.28 0.31 -25.53
CA LYS A 17 -2.59 -0.83 -24.91
C LYS A 17 -1.47 -0.34 -24.00
N ASN A 18 -1.23 -1.09 -22.93
CA ASN A 18 -0.19 -0.74 -21.98
C ASN A 18 1.21 -0.83 -22.62
N PRO A 19 2.03 0.23 -22.60
CA PRO A 19 3.36 0.23 -23.22
C PRO A 19 4.33 -0.76 -22.57
N VAL A 20 4.03 -1.27 -21.37
CA VAL A 20 4.77 -2.38 -20.75
C VAL A 20 4.72 -3.66 -21.60
N GLU A 21 3.64 -3.90 -22.38
CA GLU A 21 3.52 -5.11 -23.21
C GLU A 21 4.51 -5.12 -24.39
N THR A 22 4.96 -3.95 -24.85
CA THR A 22 5.87 -3.79 -25.98
C THR A 22 7.24 -3.25 -25.58
N ALA A 23 7.46 -3.02 -24.29
CA ALA A 23 8.69 -2.43 -23.77
C ALA A 23 9.88 -3.40 -23.86
N SER A 24 11.04 -2.87 -24.28
CA SER A 24 12.32 -3.60 -24.19
C SER A 24 12.76 -3.76 -22.74
N ILE A 25 13.68 -4.69 -22.48
CA ILE A 25 14.25 -4.92 -21.14
C ILE A 25 14.82 -3.63 -20.53
N PHE A 26 15.53 -2.83 -21.33
CA PHE A 26 16.08 -1.55 -20.87
C PHE A 26 14.96 -0.58 -20.45
N SER A 27 13.88 -0.49 -21.23
CA SER A 27 12.72 0.34 -20.91
C SER A 27 12.00 -0.14 -19.64
N LEU A 28 11.92 -1.46 -19.42
CA LEU A 28 11.34 -2.05 -18.22
C LEU A 28 12.18 -1.75 -16.97
N LEU A 29 13.51 -1.88 -17.06
CA LEU A 29 14.43 -1.62 -15.94
C LEU A 29 14.49 -0.15 -15.54
N THR A 30 14.42 0.76 -16.52
CA THR A 30 14.51 2.22 -16.30
C THR A 30 13.16 2.92 -16.17
N PHE A 31 12.05 2.17 -16.28
CA PHE A 31 10.68 2.70 -16.34
C PHE A 31 10.43 3.71 -17.48
N TRP A 32 11.22 3.64 -18.55
CA TRP A 32 11.14 4.58 -19.68
C TRP A 32 9.81 4.51 -20.45
N TRP A 33 9.07 3.40 -20.33
CA TRP A 33 7.74 3.23 -20.89
C TRP A 33 6.70 4.24 -20.37
N LEU A 34 6.96 4.93 -19.26
CA LEU A 34 6.10 6.01 -18.74
C LEU A 34 6.36 7.39 -19.35
N LYS A 35 7.40 7.55 -20.18
CA LYS A 35 7.86 8.86 -20.68
C LYS A 35 6.74 9.66 -21.36
N ASP A 36 5.88 9.00 -22.14
CA ASP A 36 4.88 9.66 -22.96
C ASP A 36 3.72 10.17 -22.10
N LEU A 37 3.34 9.40 -21.06
CA LEU A 37 2.38 9.81 -20.06
C LEU A 37 2.89 10.99 -19.22
N PHE A 38 4.17 10.98 -18.82
CA PHE A 38 4.77 12.12 -18.10
C PHE A 38 4.90 13.37 -18.97
N LYS A 39 5.27 13.21 -20.23
CA LYS A 39 5.31 14.31 -21.21
C LYS A 39 3.92 14.91 -21.44
N LEU A 40 2.87 14.07 -21.44
CA LEU A 40 1.49 14.53 -21.52
C LEU A 40 1.07 15.29 -20.25
N GLY A 41 1.36 14.73 -19.07
CA GLY A 41 1.08 15.35 -17.77
C GLY A 41 1.78 16.69 -17.53
N LEU A 42 2.94 16.92 -18.18
CA LEU A 42 3.62 18.21 -18.17
C LEU A 42 2.89 19.28 -18.99
N LYS A 43 2.20 18.86 -20.06
CA LYS A 43 1.50 19.77 -20.98
C LYS A 43 0.08 20.10 -20.52
N ARG A 44 -0.63 19.11 -19.95
CA ARG A 44 -2.00 19.25 -19.46
C ARG A 44 -2.28 18.29 -18.31
N PRO A 45 -3.26 18.58 -17.45
CA PRO A 45 -3.76 17.60 -16.48
C PRO A 45 -4.19 16.31 -17.18
N ILE A 46 -3.79 15.16 -16.61
CA ILE A 46 -4.10 13.83 -17.13
C ILE A 46 -5.59 13.53 -16.91
N GLU A 47 -6.27 13.10 -17.95
CA GLU A 47 -7.69 12.69 -17.92
C GLU A 47 -7.84 11.17 -17.91
N GLU A 48 -9.03 10.64 -17.61
CA GLU A 48 -9.27 9.19 -17.54
C GLU A 48 -8.99 8.48 -18.87
N GLU A 49 -9.22 9.17 -19.99
CA GLU A 49 -9.01 8.66 -21.35
C GLU A 49 -7.53 8.44 -21.68
N ASP A 50 -6.63 9.18 -21.01
CA ASP A 50 -5.18 9.09 -21.22
C ASP A 50 -4.55 7.88 -20.52
N ILE A 51 -5.30 7.21 -19.65
CA ILE A 51 -4.80 6.08 -18.87
C ILE A 51 -4.86 4.80 -19.71
N TYR A 52 -3.70 4.15 -19.86
CA TYR A 52 -3.58 2.89 -20.58
C TYR A 52 -4.50 1.78 -20.03
N ALA A 53 -4.85 0.85 -20.91
CA ALA A 53 -5.53 -0.38 -20.55
C ALA A 53 -4.73 -1.19 -19.51
N THR A 54 -5.45 -1.95 -18.69
CA THR A 54 -4.83 -2.88 -17.73
C THR A 54 -4.13 -4.02 -18.45
N LEU A 55 -2.95 -4.42 -17.95
CA LEU A 55 -2.24 -5.61 -18.41
C LEU A 55 -3.14 -6.86 -18.35
N LYS A 56 -2.98 -7.79 -19.29
CA LYS A 56 -3.77 -9.04 -19.34
C LYS A 56 -3.71 -9.83 -18.03
N ASN A 57 -2.54 -9.90 -17.41
CA ASN A 57 -2.30 -10.60 -16.13
C ASN A 57 -2.88 -9.86 -14.91
N HIS A 58 -3.39 -8.64 -15.09
CA HIS A 58 -3.95 -7.78 -14.02
C HIS A 58 -5.47 -7.67 -14.12
N LYS A 59 -6.11 -8.34 -15.10
CA LYS A 59 -7.57 -8.33 -15.26
C LYS A 59 -8.25 -8.99 -14.06
N SER A 60 -9.31 -8.36 -13.57
CA SER A 60 -10.09 -8.84 -12.43
C SER A 60 -10.68 -10.23 -12.68
N SER A 61 -11.22 -10.48 -13.87
CA SER A 61 -11.86 -11.76 -14.21
C SER A 61 -10.93 -12.97 -14.07
N LEU A 62 -9.67 -12.83 -14.48
CA LEU A 62 -8.66 -13.89 -14.34
C LEU A 62 -8.33 -14.16 -12.86
N LEU A 63 -8.08 -13.08 -12.11
CA LEU A 63 -7.69 -13.16 -10.71
C LEU A 63 -8.86 -13.67 -9.84
N GLU A 64 -10.08 -13.22 -10.12
CA GLU A 64 -11.31 -13.68 -9.48
C GLU A 64 -11.54 -15.17 -9.72
N ALA A 65 -11.43 -15.64 -10.97
CA ALA A 65 -11.61 -17.05 -11.29
C ALA A 65 -10.60 -17.93 -10.55
N GLN A 66 -9.33 -17.50 -10.48
CA GLN A 66 -8.28 -18.20 -9.74
C GLN A 66 -8.58 -18.24 -8.23
N PHE A 67 -8.92 -17.12 -7.61
CA PHE A 67 -9.21 -17.05 -6.17
C PHE A 67 -10.48 -17.80 -5.80
N THR A 68 -11.54 -17.69 -6.60
CA THR A 68 -12.81 -18.40 -6.38
C THR A 68 -12.59 -19.91 -6.40
N ARG A 69 -11.84 -20.42 -7.39
CA ARG A 69 -11.53 -21.85 -7.51
C ARG A 69 -10.74 -22.36 -6.30
N LEU A 70 -9.67 -21.64 -5.93
CA LEU A 70 -8.84 -22.04 -4.79
C LEU A 70 -9.59 -21.91 -3.45
N TRP A 71 -10.47 -20.93 -3.32
CA TRP A 71 -11.31 -20.77 -2.13
C TRP A 71 -12.34 -21.89 -2.01
N SER A 72 -13.01 -22.28 -3.09
CA SER A 72 -13.97 -23.39 -3.06
C SER A 72 -13.29 -24.73 -2.76
N GLU A 73 -12.08 -24.97 -3.23
CA GLU A 73 -11.26 -26.13 -2.83
C GLU A 73 -10.88 -26.08 -1.34
N GLU A 74 -10.52 -24.91 -0.82
CA GLU A 74 -10.12 -24.75 0.58
C GLU A 74 -11.31 -24.88 1.54
N LEU A 75 -12.53 -24.48 1.12
CA LEU A 75 -13.78 -24.67 1.87
C LEU A 75 -14.13 -26.15 2.11
N LYS A 76 -13.61 -27.08 1.31
CA LYS A 76 -13.81 -28.53 1.52
C LYS A 76 -13.02 -29.09 2.70
N LYS A 77 -12.08 -28.31 3.27
CA LYS A 77 -11.25 -28.74 4.40
C LYS A 77 -11.91 -28.42 5.74
N LYS A 78 -11.53 -29.16 6.79
CA LYS A 78 -12.03 -28.98 8.16
C LYS A 78 -11.82 -27.56 8.73
N HIS A 79 -10.71 -26.91 8.37
CA HIS A 79 -10.37 -25.56 8.82
C HIS A 79 -9.97 -24.67 7.63
N PRO A 80 -10.93 -24.05 6.94
CA PRO A 80 -10.65 -23.21 5.77
C PRO A 80 -9.90 -21.94 6.17
N ARG A 81 -8.81 -21.63 5.45
CA ARG A 81 -7.96 -20.45 5.72
C ARG A 81 -7.75 -19.62 4.46
N PHE A 82 -8.13 -18.35 4.49
CA PHE A 82 -7.97 -17.45 3.35
C PHE A 82 -6.49 -17.19 3.02
N LEU A 83 -5.64 -17.17 4.04
CA LEU A 83 -4.18 -17.06 3.87
C LEU A 83 -3.62 -18.18 2.97
N THR A 84 -4.15 -19.40 3.06
CA THR A 84 -3.69 -20.53 2.24
C THR A 84 -3.95 -20.29 0.76
N VAL A 85 -5.08 -19.66 0.40
CA VAL A 85 -5.41 -19.30 -0.98
C VAL A 85 -4.40 -18.29 -1.53
N ILE A 86 -4.09 -17.24 -0.76
CA ILE A 86 -3.09 -16.23 -1.12
C ILE A 86 -1.72 -16.89 -1.33
N LEU A 87 -1.31 -17.76 -0.40
CA LEU A 87 -0.01 -18.45 -0.46
C LEU A 87 0.09 -19.45 -1.61
N LYS A 88 -0.98 -20.19 -1.93
CA LYS A 88 -0.99 -21.08 -3.11
C LYS A 88 -0.87 -20.29 -4.43
N CYS A 89 -1.49 -19.12 -4.51
CA CYS A 89 -1.53 -18.34 -5.74
C CYS A 89 -0.25 -17.49 -5.97
N PHE A 90 0.28 -16.90 -4.89
CA PHE A 90 1.39 -15.95 -4.97
C PHE A 90 2.56 -16.26 -4.05
N GLY A 91 2.46 -17.22 -3.13
CA GLY A 91 3.49 -17.51 -2.12
C GLY A 91 4.85 -17.85 -2.75
N ALA A 92 4.89 -18.74 -3.74
CA ALA A 92 6.13 -19.08 -4.44
C ALA A 92 6.78 -17.86 -5.11
N LYS A 93 5.99 -16.91 -5.62
CA LYS A 93 6.49 -15.66 -6.22
C LYS A 93 6.99 -14.70 -5.14
N ILE A 94 6.23 -14.51 -4.07
CA ILE A 94 6.59 -13.62 -2.96
C ILE A 94 7.90 -14.09 -2.30
N PHE A 95 7.95 -15.35 -1.88
CA PHE A 95 9.13 -15.90 -1.21
C PHE A 95 10.28 -16.14 -2.18
N GLY A 96 10.02 -16.63 -3.40
CA GLY A 96 11.07 -16.86 -4.40
C GLY A 96 11.79 -15.58 -4.80
N PHE A 97 11.06 -14.57 -5.28
CA PHE A 97 11.66 -13.28 -5.64
C PHE A 97 12.20 -12.54 -4.42
N GLY A 98 11.54 -12.65 -3.27
CA GLY A 98 12.01 -12.02 -2.05
C GLY A 98 13.30 -12.64 -1.51
N ILE A 99 13.49 -13.96 -1.60
CA ILE A 99 14.75 -14.65 -1.26
C ILE A 99 15.83 -14.28 -2.26
N ILE A 100 15.54 -14.26 -3.57
CA ILE A 100 16.50 -13.84 -4.61
C ILE A 100 16.95 -12.40 -4.39
N TYR A 101 16.02 -11.49 -4.10
CA TYR A 101 16.36 -10.10 -3.79
C TYR A 101 17.17 -10.01 -2.50
N THR A 102 16.79 -10.74 -1.45
CA THR A 102 17.51 -10.74 -0.17
C THR A 102 18.91 -11.30 -0.35
N SER A 103 19.08 -12.40 -1.08
CA SER A 103 20.39 -12.99 -1.33
C SER A 103 21.23 -12.08 -2.22
N LEU A 104 20.63 -11.43 -3.22
CA LEU A 104 21.33 -10.50 -4.10
C LEU A 104 21.75 -9.21 -3.37
N ASP A 105 20.87 -8.61 -2.58
CA ASP A 105 21.15 -7.41 -1.78
C ASP A 105 22.16 -7.74 -0.66
N THR A 106 22.00 -8.87 0.03
CA THR A 106 22.99 -9.33 1.02
C THR A 106 24.31 -9.66 0.33
N LEU A 107 24.32 -10.30 -0.84
CA LEU A 107 25.53 -10.58 -1.63
C LEU A 107 26.21 -9.30 -2.09
N MET A 108 25.45 -8.30 -2.55
CA MET A 108 25.93 -6.97 -2.89
C MET A 108 26.40 -6.19 -1.66
N ARG A 109 26.02 -6.59 -0.45
CA ARG A 109 26.56 -6.10 0.84
C ARG A 109 27.73 -6.96 1.37
N LEU A 110 27.87 -8.20 0.89
CA LEU A 110 28.82 -9.24 1.30
C LEU A 110 30.06 -9.37 0.42
N LYS A 111 29.98 -9.06 -0.88
CA LYS A 111 31.09 -9.21 -1.86
C LYS A 111 32.32 -8.38 -1.53
N GLY A 112 32.35 -7.76 -0.35
CA GLY A 112 33.54 -7.23 0.30
C GLY A 112 34.37 -8.20 1.15
N VAL A 113 34.05 -9.50 1.28
CA VAL A 113 34.73 -10.34 2.29
C VAL A 113 35.17 -11.76 1.87
N LEU A 114 34.67 -12.33 0.75
CA LEU A 114 34.97 -13.73 0.40
C LEU A 114 36.33 -14.00 -0.27
N VAL A 115 37.24 -13.02 -0.34
CA VAL A 115 38.55 -13.19 -1.00
C VAL A 115 39.69 -12.86 -0.03
N ASN A 116 39.82 -13.67 1.01
CA ASN A 116 41.08 -13.79 1.76
C ASN A 116 41.66 -15.16 1.45
N GLY A 117 42.36 -15.24 0.31
CA GLY A 117 43.00 -16.45 -0.19
C GLY A 117 43.40 -16.26 -1.64
N GLU A 118 44.42 -15.42 -1.86
CA GLU A 118 45.19 -15.32 -3.10
C GLU A 118 44.38 -15.27 -4.42
N CYS A 119 43.76 -14.12 -4.71
CA CYS A 119 43.55 -13.60 -6.07
C CYS A 119 42.91 -12.21 -6.00
N GLU A 120 43.45 -11.26 -6.76
CA GLU A 120 42.97 -9.89 -6.87
C GLU A 120 41.55 -9.83 -7.48
N VAL A 121 40.50 -9.83 -6.64
CA VAL A 121 39.16 -9.44 -7.10
C VAL A 121 38.45 -8.60 -6.04
N PHE A 122 38.31 -7.33 -6.40
CA PHE A 122 37.84 -6.21 -5.61
C PHE A 122 36.36 -6.27 -5.13
N LEU A 123 36.15 -5.58 -4.01
CA LEU A 123 35.17 -5.85 -2.95
C LEU A 123 33.83 -5.07 -3.04
N ILE A 124 32.84 -5.48 -3.85
CA ILE A 124 31.67 -4.67 -4.35
C ILE A 124 30.73 -4.00 -3.31
N SER A 125 30.90 -4.19 -2.02
CA SER A 125 29.93 -3.75 -1.00
C SER A 125 30.44 -2.68 -0.04
N VAL A 126 31.71 -2.82 0.32
CA VAL A 126 32.54 -1.82 0.98
C VAL A 126 33.35 -1.06 -0.10
N PHE A 127 33.18 -1.43 -1.37
CA PHE A 127 33.84 -0.82 -2.52
C PHE A 127 33.52 0.66 -2.61
N GLN A 128 32.26 1.08 -2.51
CA GLN A 128 31.96 2.49 -2.77
C GLN A 128 32.71 3.41 -1.80
N PRO A 129 32.73 3.16 -0.47
CA PRO A 129 33.58 3.96 0.42
C PRO A 129 35.09 3.69 0.30
N LEU A 130 35.53 2.48 0.01
CA LEU A 130 36.96 2.18 -0.18
C LEU A 130 37.52 2.78 -1.47
N CYS A 131 36.71 2.86 -2.51
CA CYS A 131 37.09 3.42 -3.80
C CYS A 131 36.87 4.91 -3.82
N LEU A 132 35.90 5.42 -3.05
CA LEU A 132 35.90 6.82 -2.68
C LEU A 132 37.17 7.15 -1.88
N GLY A 133 37.56 6.31 -0.91
CA GLY A 133 38.78 6.47 -0.13
C GLY A 133 40.05 6.42 -0.98
N GLY A 134 40.19 5.43 -1.86
CA GLY A 134 41.31 5.28 -2.79
C GLY A 134 41.36 6.40 -3.83
N LEU A 135 40.21 6.85 -4.34
CA LEU A 135 40.12 8.00 -5.23
C LEU A 135 40.49 9.30 -4.52
N VAL A 136 40.06 9.49 -3.27
CA VAL A 136 40.46 10.63 -2.44
C VAL A 136 41.96 10.58 -2.12
N MET A 137 42.51 9.41 -1.84
CA MET A 137 43.92 9.19 -1.53
C MET A 137 44.83 9.48 -2.74
N TYR A 138 44.37 9.23 -3.97
CA TYR A 138 45.07 9.65 -5.19
C TYR A 138 45.28 11.17 -5.27
N PHE A 139 44.35 11.97 -4.69
CA PHE A 139 44.47 13.43 -4.63
C PHE A 139 45.20 13.93 -3.37
N ALA A 140 45.72 13.04 -2.51
CA ALA A 140 46.48 13.44 -1.34
C ALA A 140 47.86 13.98 -1.74
N PRO A 141 48.33 15.09 -1.12
CA PRO A 141 49.62 15.68 -1.47
C PRO A 141 50.77 14.72 -1.13
N GLY A 142 51.61 14.41 -2.11
CA GLY A 142 52.79 13.55 -1.94
C GLY A 142 52.56 12.04 -2.12
N GLN A 143 51.35 11.62 -2.53
CA GLN A 143 51.03 10.22 -2.82
C GLN A 143 51.70 9.75 -4.14
N THR A 144 52.48 8.67 -4.10
CA THR A 144 53.05 8.01 -5.30
C THR A 144 52.59 6.57 -5.49
N GLU A 145 51.88 5.98 -4.52
CA GLU A 145 51.50 4.56 -4.56
C GLU A 145 50.34 4.27 -5.51
N ILE A 146 49.43 5.22 -5.73
CA ILE A 146 48.21 5.01 -6.52
C ILE A 146 48.43 5.55 -7.93
N THR A 147 48.35 4.67 -8.94
CA THR A 147 48.50 5.09 -10.33
C THR A 147 47.22 5.74 -10.86
N ARG A 148 47.33 6.49 -11.96
CA ARG A 148 46.17 7.06 -12.66
C ARG A 148 45.15 5.99 -13.08
N ASN A 149 45.62 4.81 -13.49
CA ASN A 149 44.73 3.71 -13.89
C ASN A 149 43.93 3.17 -12.69
N ASP A 150 44.55 3.07 -11.53
CA ASP A 150 43.86 2.67 -10.30
C ASP A 150 42.78 3.67 -9.90
N ALA A 151 43.04 4.97 -10.07
CA ALA A 151 42.03 6.00 -9.87
C ALA A 151 40.83 5.85 -10.82
N PHE A 152 41.05 5.49 -12.09
CA PHE A 152 39.95 5.18 -13.02
C PHE A 152 39.18 3.92 -12.62
N HIS A 153 39.85 2.87 -12.14
CA HIS A 153 39.19 1.67 -11.61
C HIS A 153 38.33 1.99 -10.38
N TYR A 154 38.83 2.81 -9.46
CA TYR A 154 38.08 3.28 -8.30
C TYR A 154 36.85 4.08 -8.72
N ALA A 155 36.99 5.02 -9.65
CA ALA A 155 35.88 5.80 -10.18
C ALA A 155 34.83 4.92 -10.87
N ALA A 156 35.25 3.99 -11.73
CA ALA A 156 34.37 3.08 -12.44
C ALA A 156 33.55 2.21 -11.47
N GLY A 157 34.19 1.65 -10.44
CA GLY A 157 33.45 0.83 -9.50
C GLY A 157 32.60 1.64 -8.51
N ILE A 158 32.88 2.92 -8.22
CA ILE A 158 31.91 3.81 -7.53
C ILE A 158 30.61 3.89 -8.35
N VAL A 159 30.72 4.08 -9.67
CA VAL A 159 29.58 4.16 -10.58
C VAL A 159 28.80 2.83 -10.59
N ILE A 160 29.50 1.70 -10.76
CA ILE A 160 28.86 0.37 -10.77
C ILE A 160 28.16 0.08 -9.44
N CYS A 161 28.82 0.37 -8.31
CA CYS A 161 28.25 0.16 -6.97
C CYS A 161 27.05 1.07 -6.69
N SER A 162 26.92 2.18 -7.41
CA SER A 162 25.76 3.07 -7.31
C SER A 162 24.60 2.62 -8.21
N ILE A 163 24.89 2.14 -9.43
CA ILE A 163 23.88 1.76 -10.43
C ILE A 163 23.23 0.42 -10.09
N VAL A 164 24.02 -0.58 -9.72
CA VAL A 164 23.54 -1.96 -9.56
C VAL A 164 22.46 -2.09 -8.47
N PRO A 165 22.59 -1.48 -7.27
CA PRO A 165 21.52 -1.51 -6.26
C PRO A 165 20.23 -0.85 -6.76
N VAL A 166 20.33 0.27 -7.48
CA VAL A 166 19.18 1.01 -8.02
C VAL A 166 18.43 0.16 -9.06
N LEU A 167 19.17 -0.44 -10.01
CA LEU A 167 18.60 -1.31 -11.04
C LEU A 167 18.00 -2.61 -10.48
N THR A 168 18.39 -3.03 -9.28
CA THR A 168 17.85 -4.22 -8.62
C THR A 168 16.63 -3.87 -7.76
N PHE A 169 16.75 -2.81 -6.94
CA PHE A 169 15.76 -2.42 -5.95
C PHE A 169 14.43 -1.98 -6.56
N HIS A 170 14.45 -1.06 -7.53
CA HIS A 170 13.23 -0.48 -8.05
C HIS A 170 12.37 -1.47 -8.83
N PRO A 171 12.93 -2.31 -9.73
CA PRO A 171 12.13 -3.35 -10.40
C PRO A 171 11.56 -4.37 -9.44
N PHE A 172 12.33 -4.79 -8.42
CA PHE A 172 11.85 -5.68 -7.37
C PHE A 172 10.67 -5.06 -6.60
N ILE A 173 10.81 -3.79 -6.20
CA ILE A 173 9.75 -3.06 -5.50
C ILE A 173 8.50 -2.92 -6.37
N LEU A 174 8.63 -2.57 -7.66
CA LEU A 174 7.46 -2.53 -8.56
C LEU A 174 6.78 -3.90 -8.62
N TYR A 175 7.56 -4.97 -8.78
CA TYR A 175 7.05 -6.33 -8.88
C TYR A 175 6.26 -6.74 -7.63
N ILE A 176 6.81 -6.51 -6.43
CA ILE A 176 6.12 -6.89 -5.18
C ILE A 176 4.87 -6.02 -4.94
N PHE A 177 4.89 -4.73 -5.31
CA PHE A 177 3.70 -3.88 -5.29
C PHE A 177 2.60 -4.39 -6.23
N GLN A 178 2.96 -4.86 -7.42
CA GLN A 178 2.00 -5.47 -8.34
C GLN A 178 1.39 -6.76 -7.78
N ILE A 179 2.13 -7.55 -7.01
CA ILE A 179 1.57 -8.72 -6.32
C ILE A 179 0.57 -8.29 -5.25
N GLY A 180 0.91 -7.30 -4.41
CA GLY A 180 -0.01 -6.72 -3.43
C GLY A 180 -1.33 -6.25 -4.08
N MET A 181 -1.21 -5.51 -5.18
CA MET A 181 -2.35 -5.04 -5.98
C MET A 181 -3.19 -6.21 -6.52
N LYS A 182 -2.57 -7.28 -7.03
CA LYS A 182 -3.29 -8.46 -7.53
C LYS A 182 -4.09 -9.17 -6.43
N ILE A 183 -3.48 -9.35 -5.25
CA ILE A 183 -4.16 -9.92 -4.08
C ILE A 183 -5.34 -9.02 -3.68
N ARG A 184 -5.13 -7.70 -3.71
CA ARG A 184 -6.19 -6.73 -3.44
C ARG A 184 -7.36 -6.86 -4.40
N LEU A 185 -7.10 -6.85 -5.71
CA LEU A 185 -8.13 -6.97 -6.74
C LEU A 185 -8.91 -8.29 -6.61
N ALA A 186 -8.20 -9.40 -6.42
CA ALA A 186 -8.82 -10.71 -6.27
C ALA A 186 -9.69 -10.81 -5.01
N SER A 187 -9.21 -10.24 -3.90
CA SER A 187 -9.95 -10.20 -2.63
C SER A 187 -11.22 -9.35 -2.75
N CYS A 188 -11.14 -8.16 -3.38
CA CYS A 188 -12.32 -7.33 -3.64
C CYS A 188 -13.36 -8.07 -4.47
N ALA A 189 -12.94 -8.75 -5.55
CA ALA A 189 -13.86 -9.51 -6.39
C ALA A 189 -14.54 -10.65 -5.61
N LEU A 190 -13.80 -11.37 -4.77
CA LEU A 190 -14.34 -12.44 -3.94
C LEU A 190 -15.31 -11.94 -2.87
N ILE A 191 -14.97 -10.82 -2.20
CA ILE A 191 -15.86 -10.16 -1.22
C ILE A 191 -17.14 -9.69 -1.92
N TYR A 192 -17.03 -9.11 -3.12
CA TYR A 192 -18.17 -8.65 -3.90
C TYR A 192 -19.10 -9.81 -4.26
N LYS A 193 -18.53 -10.89 -4.81
CA LYS A 193 -19.28 -12.11 -5.14
C LYS A 193 -19.96 -12.71 -3.92
N LYS A 194 -19.26 -12.81 -2.80
CA LYS A 194 -19.82 -13.29 -1.53
C LYS A 194 -20.98 -12.41 -1.09
N SER A 195 -20.85 -11.08 -1.15
CA SER A 195 -21.90 -10.15 -0.73
C SER A 195 -23.23 -10.33 -1.48
N LEU A 196 -23.16 -10.75 -2.75
CA LEU A 196 -24.35 -11.07 -3.56
C LEU A 196 -25.02 -12.40 -3.17
N GLN A 197 -24.34 -13.25 -2.40
CA GLN A 197 -24.79 -14.60 -2.03
C GLN A 197 -25.26 -14.70 -0.56
N LEU A 198 -25.11 -13.65 0.24
CA LEU A 198 -25.45 -13.68 1.67
C LEU A 198 -26.97 -13.71 1.92
N THR A 199 -27.37 -14.37 3.01
CA THR A 199 -28.78 -14.43 3.45
C THR A 199 -29.30 -13.06 3.91
N LYS A 200 -30.57 -12.74 3.58
CA LYS A 200 -31.24 -11.49 4.01
C LYS A 200 -31.17 -11.25 5.53
N SER A 201 -31.16 -12.30 6.35
CA SER A 201 -31.02 -12.22 7.82
C SER A 201 -29.66 -11.71 8.31
N VAL A 202 -28.62 -11.82 7.48
CA VAL A 202 -27.27 -11.28 7.76
C VAL A 202 -27.13 -9.85 7.24
N MET A 203 -28.07 -9.39 6.42
CA MET A 203 -28.02 -8.13 5.67
C MET A 203 -28.72 -6.96 6.39
N GLU A 204 -28.88 -7.04 7.71
CA GLU A 204 -29.31 -5.91 8.55
C GLU A 204 -28.31 -4.73 8.49
N ASP A 205 -28.76 -3.55 8.96
CA ASP A 205 -28.20 -2.19 8.77
C ASP A 205 -26.69 -1.94 9.07
N GLY A 206 -25.90 -2.96 9.40
CA GLY A 206 -24.45 -2.89 9.58
C GLY A 206 -23.60 -3.55 8.47
N LEU A 207 -24.17 -4.47 7.68
CA LEU A 207 -23.39 -5.31 6.76
C LEU A 207 -22.82 -4.51 5.57
N SER A 208 -23.59 -3.58 5.03
CA SER A 208 -23.13 -2.71 3.92
C SER A 208 -21.90 -1.88 4.33
N GLY A 209 -21.93 -1.27 5.52
CA GLY A 209 -20.79 -0.55 6.08
C GLY A 209 -19.58 -1.46 6.34
N HIS A 210 -19.81 -2.68 6.82
CA HIS A 210 -18.76 -3.66 7.04
C HIS A 210 -18.07 -4.09 5.72
N VAL A 211 -18.83 -4.41 4.68
CA VAL A 211 -18.31 -4.77 3.35
C VAL A 211 -17.51 -3.61 2.75
N ILE A 212 -18.03 -2.39 2.82
CA ILE A 212 -17.32 -1.19 2.34
C ILE A 212 -16.01 -1.02 3.10
N ASN A 213 -16.00 -1.22 4.43
CA ASN A 213 -14.78 -1.14 5.23
C ASN A 213 -13.76 -2.23 4.82
N LEU A 214 -14.20 -3.46 4.58
CA LEU A 214 -13.31 -4.53 4.11
C LEU A 214 -12.67 -4.17 2.76
N MET A 215 -13.48 -3.74 1.78
CA MET A 215 -13.02 -3.41 0.42
C MET A 215 -12.15 -2.15 0.35
N SER A 216 -12.32 -1.20 1.28
CA SER A 216 -11.58 0.07 1.28
C SER A 216 -10.34 0.03 2.18
N ASN A 217 -10.46 -0.47 3.42
CA ASN A 217 -9.41 -0.43 4.42
C ASN A 217 -8.61 -1.74 4.47
N ASP A 218 -9.28 -2.88 4.70
CA ASP A 218 -8.59 -4.15 4.96
C ASP A 218 -7.84 -4.64 3.72
N VAL A 219 -8.45 -4.56 2.53
CA VAL A 219 -7.80 -5.00 1.29
C VAL A 219 -6.59 -4.11 0.93
N SER A 220 -6.57 -2.83 1.31
CA SER A 220 -5.41 -1.95 1.07
C SER A 220 -4.16 -2.36 1.87
N LYS A 221 -4.31 -3.15 2.94
CA LYS A 221 -3.19 -3.66 3.73
C LYS A 221 -2.34 -4.68 2.98
N PHE A 222 -2.87 -5.29 1.92
CA PHE A 222 -2.08 -6.17 1.06
C PHE A 222 -0.97 -5.42 0.31
N ASP A 223 -1.22 -4.17 -0.11
CA ASP A 223 -0.26 -3.37 -0.87
C ASP A 223 1.01 -3.07 -0.04
N THR A 224 0.82 -2.81 1.26
CA THR A 224 1.90 -2.47 2.20
C THR A 224 2.47 -3.68 2.95
N GLY A 225 1.63 -4.64 3.34
CA GLY A 225 2.08 -5.83 4.06
C GLY A 225 2.90 -6.77 3.17
N VAL A 226 2.49 -6.98 1.91
CA VAL A 226 3.22 -7.86 0.98
C VAL A 226 4.53 -7.24 0.53
N SER A 227 4.58 -5.91 0.36
CA SER A 227 5.83 -5.23 -0.03
C SER A 227 6.92 -5.33 1.04
N LEU A 228 6.57 -5.41 2.32
CA LEU A 228 7.52 -5.46 3.44
C LEU A 228 7.77 -6.86 4.01
N ILE A 229 7.08 -7.89 3.50
CA ILE A 229 7.21 -9.25 4.06
C ILE A 229 8.66 -9.77 4.02
N HIS A 230 9.41 -9.37 2.98
CA HIS A 230 10.79 -9.80 2.78
C HIS A 230 11.78 -9.26 3.82
N ASP A 231 11.47 -8.12 4.41
CA ASP A 231 12.28 -7.53 5.47
C ASP A 231 12.25 -8.38 6.75
N LEU A 232 11.23 -9.23 6.94
CA LEU A 232 11.11 -10.11 8.11
C LEU A 232 12.24 -11.15 8.20
N TRP A 233 12.66 -11.72 7.06
CA TRP A 233 13.77 -12.68 7.02
C TRP A 233 15.10 -12.00 6.67
N LYS A 234 15.07 -10.94 5.86
CA LYS A 234 16.27 -10.16 5.51
C LYS A 234 16.97 -9.60 6.75
N GLY A 235 16.23 -8.96 7.67
CA GLY A 235 16.81 -8.39 8.89
C GLY A 235 17.63 -9.40 9.71
N PRO A 236 17.06 -10.55 10.11
CA PRO A 236 17.78 -11.60 10.82
C PRO A 236 18.95 -12.21 10.04
N VAL A 237 18.79 -12.44 8.73
CA VAL A 237 19.87 -12.97 7.87
C VAL A 237 21.05 -11.99 7.86
N GLU A 238 20.80 -10.71 7.64
CA GLU A 238 21.85 -9.68 7.67
C GLU A 238 22.46 -9.51 9.06
N LEU A 239 21.69 -9.68 10.14
CA LEU A 239 22.23 -9.68 11.50
C LEU A 239 23.26 -10.78 11.71
N ILE A 240 22.95 -12.02 11.29
CA ILE A 240 23.88 -13.14 11.42
C ILE A 240 25.13 -12.87 10.58
N VAL A 241 24.92 -12.47 9.32
CA VAL A 241 26.00 -12.29 8.36
C VAL A 241 26.91 -11.11 8.73
N LEU A 242 26.36 -9.90 8.87
CA LEU A 242 27.14 -8.70 9.22
C LEU A 242 27.66 -8.78 10.66
N GLY A 243 26.90 -9.39 11.57
CA GLY A 243 27.33 -9.63 12.94
C GLY A 243 28.57 -10.53 13.01
N SER A 244 28.65 -11.56 12.15
CA SER A 244 29.83 -12.42 12.03
C SER A 244 31.06 -11.62 11.59
N PHE A 245 30.92 -10.70 10.63
CA PHE A 245 32.04 -9.85 10.19
C PHE A 245 32.45 -8.81 11.21
N ILE A 246 31.48 -8.20 11.90
CA ILE A 246 31.78 -7.32 13.03
C ILE A 246 32.60 -8.09 14.08
N TYR A 247 32.24 -9.35 14.36
CA TYR A 247 33.01 -10.20 15.26
C TYR A 247 34.41 -10.52 14.71
N MET A 248 34.58 -10.74 13.41
CA MET A 248 35.91 -10.97 12.82
C MET A 248 36.81 -9.73 12.90
N GLU A 249 36.26 -8.51 12.77
CA GLU A 249 37.06 -7.27 12.76
C GLU A 249 37.47 -6.77 14.16
N ILE A 250 36.53 -6.83 15.11
CA ILE A 250 36.70 -6.26 16.46
C ILE A 250 36.35 -7.23 17.61
N GLY A 251 36.14 -8.51 17.31
CA GLY A 251 35.91 -9.55 18.31
C GLY A 251 34.66 -9.32 19.16
N VAL A 252 34.78 -9.65 20.45
CA VAL A 252 33.70 -9.55 21.45
C VAL A 252 33.19 -8.11 21.60
N ALA A 253 34.04 -7.10 21.38
CA ALA A 253 33.63 -5.69 21.43
C ALA A 253 32.52 -5.35 20.42
N GLY A 254 32.54 -6.03 19.27
CA GLY A 254 31.49 -5.94 18.26
C GLY A 254 30.13 -6.43 18.74
N LEU A 255 30.13 -7.56 19.45
CA LEU A 255 28.90 -8.16 20.00
C LEU A 255 28.24 -7.26 21.05
N ILE A 256 29.03 -6.54 21.86
CA ILE A 256 28.49 -5.58 22.84
C ILE A 256 27.69 -4.48 22.13
N GLY A 257 28.21 -3.95 21.02
CA GLY A 257 27.48 -2.97 20.21
C GLY A 257 26.21 -3.55 19.59
N ILE A 258 26.25 -4.79 19.10
CA ILE A 258 25.08 -5.47 18.53
C ILE A 258 24.01 -5.73 19.60
N ILE A 259 24.38 -6.21 20.78
CA ILE A 259 23.47 -6.39 21.91
C ILE A 259 22.84 -5.06 22.33
N GLY A 260 23.67 -4.01 22.42
CA GLY A 260 23.21 -2.63 22.64
C GLY A 260 22.16 -2.24 21.61
N MET A 261 22.40 -2.51 20.32
CA MET A 261 21.47 -2.22 19.24
C MET A 261 20.15 -3.00 19.36
N LEU A 262 20.20 -4.31 19.61
CA LEU A 262 19.02 -5.16 19.72
C LEU A 262 18.15 -4.82 20.94
N SER A 263 18.76 -4.32 22.02
CA SER A 263 18.03 -3.88 23.23
C SER A 263 17.03 -2.74 22.95
N PHE A 264 17.19 -2.01 21.85
CA PHE A 264 16.26 -0.96 21.45
C PHE A 264 15.00 -1.48 20.75
N ILE A 265 14.99 -2.73 20.24
CA ILE A 265 13.80 -3.30 19.58
C ILE A 265 12.60 -3.37 20.55
N PRO A 266 12.71 -3.93 21.77
CA PRO A 266 11.63 -3.88 22.76
C PRO A 266 11.15 -2.47 23.08
N LEU A 267 12.08 -1.51 23.19
CA LEU A 267 11.75 -0.11 23.44
C LEU A 267 10.93 0.49 22.29
N GLN A 268 11.31 0.23 21.04
CA GLN A 268 10.54 0.67 19.87
C GLN A 268 9.14 0.06 19.84
N ILE A 269 9.00 -1.23 20.18
CA ILE A 269 7.68 -1.89 20.26
C ILE A 269 6.82 -1.21 21.33
N TRP A 270 7.38 -0.92 22.52
CA TRP A 270 6.66 -0.23 23.58
C TRP A 270 6.22 1.18 23.16
N ILE A 271 7.11 1.95 22.52
CA ILE A 271 6.81 3.29 22.00
C ILE A 271 5.75 3.23 20.89
N GLY A 272 5.83 2.23 20.00
CA GLY A 272 4.83 1.97 18.97
C GLY A 272 3.43 1.71 19.56
N ARG A 273 3.34 0.91 20.64
CA ARG A 273 2.07 0.71 21.37
C ARG A 273 1.54 2.01 21.98
N ARG A 274 2.40 2.83 22.57
CA ARG A 274 2.01 4.16 23.07
C ARG A 274 1.53 5.06 21.93
N ALA A 275 2.20 5.04 20.78
CA ALA A 275 1.79 5.79 19.59
C ALA A 275 0.37 5.39 19.14
N ALA A 276 0.07 4.08 19.11
CA ALA A 276 -1.25 3.57 18.77
C ALA A 276 -2.35 4.08 19.72
N ILE A 277 -2.08 4.13 21.03
CA ILE A 277 -3.02 4.68 22.02
C ILE A 277 -3.33 6.16 21.75
N TYR A 278 -2.29 6.97 21.48
CA TYR A 278 -2.49 8.40 21.16
C TYR A 278 -3.19 8.62 19.83
N ARG A 279 -2.94 7.77 18.81
CA ARG A 279 -3.70 7.77 17.56
C ARG A 279 -5.17 7.48 17.79
N LEU A 280 -5.50 6.47 18.61
CA LEU A 280 -6.89 6.15 18.97
C LEU A 280 -7.57 7.29 19.73
N ARG A 281 -6.86 7.91 20.69
CA ARG A 281 -7.37 9.10 21.40
C ARG A 281 -7.64 10.24 20.44
N THR A 282 -6.75 10.46 19.47
CA THR A 282 -6.92 11.49 18.44
C THR A 282 -8.19 11.23 17.64
N ALA A 283 -8.36 10.02 17.09
CA ALA A 283 -9.55 9.62 16.34
C ALA A 283 -10.85 9.86 17.12
N LYS A 284 -10.95 9.34 18.36
CA LYS A 284 -12.14 9.55 19.21
C LYS A 284 -12.46 11.03 19.48
N ARG A 285 -11.45 11.89 19.61
CA ARG A 285 -11.64 13.33 19.84
C ARG A 285 -12.04 14.05 18.55
N THR A 286 -11.45 13.66 17.42
CA THR A 286 -11.81 14.17 16.09
C THR A 286 -13.26 13.80 15.76
N ASP A 287 -13.69 12.56 16.01
CA ASP A 287 -15.08 12.12 15.80
C ASP A 287 -16.06 12.95 16.62
N LYS A 288 -15.76 13.20 17.90
CA LYS A 288 -16.59 14.06 18.75
C LYS A 288 -16.69 15.49 18.21
N ARG A 289 -15.58 16.06 17.70
CA ARG A 289 -15.60 17.40 17.07
C ARG A 289 -16.45 17.39 15.81
N VAL A 290 -16.25 16.42 14.92
CA VAL A 290 -16.98 16.34 13.64
C VAL A 290 -18.47 16.17 13.89
N ARG A 291 -18.86 15.29 14.83
CA ARG A 291 -20.26 15.14 15.24
C ARG A 291 -20.87 16.44 15.76
N PHE A 292 -20.20 17.12 16.69
CA PHE A 292 -20.70 18.38 17.25
C PHE A 292 -20.77 19.50 16.19
N MET A 293 -19.81 19.54 15.27
CA MET A 293 -19.86 20.46 14.12
C MET A 293 -21.07 20.18 13.22
N ASN A 294 -21.42 18.90 13.01
CA ASN A 294 -22.60 18.53 12.23
C ASN A 294 -23.90 19.00 12.92
N GLU A 295 -24.01 18.83 14.24
CA GLU A 295 -25.13 19.32 15.04
C GLU A 295 -25.28 20.86 14.95
N ILE A 296 -24.17 21.61 14.99
CA ILE A 296 -24.17 23.08 14.78
C ILE A 296 -24.67 23.45 13.38
N ILE A 297 -24.23 22.74 12.34
CA ILE A 297 -24.62 23.02 10.95
C ILE A 297 -26.12 22.77 10.77
N GLN A 298 -26.64 21.68 11.31
CA GLN A 298 -28.07 21.37 11.27
C GLN A 298 -28.91 22.41 12.01
N GLY A 299 -28.40 22.96 13.13
CA GLY A 299 -29.07 23.97 13.96
C GLY A 299 -28.71 25.43 13.65
N ILE A 300 -28.04 25.73 12.53
CA ILE A 300 -27.39 27.03 12.33
C ILE A 300 -28.35 28.23 12.35
N GLN A 301 -29.58 28.05 11.86
CA GLN A 301 -30.59 29.11 11.81
C GLN A 301 -30.99 29.55 13.22
N VAL A 302 -31.20 28.61 14.15
CA VAL A 302 -31.54 28.90 15.55
C VAL A 302 -30.38 29.59 16.24
N ILE A 303 -29.16 29.08 16.06
CA ILE A 303 -27.94 29.65 16.66
C ILE A 303 -27.75 31.12 16.22
N LYS A 304 -28.04 31.43 14.95
CA LYS A 304 -27.98 32.78 14.39
C LYS A 304 -29.08 33.69 14.93
N MET A 305 -30.32 33.20 15.01
CA MET A 305 -31.46 33.94 15.56
C MET A 305 -31.20 34.40 17.00
N TYR A 306 -30.57 33.55 17.81
CA TYR A 306 -30.24 33.86 19.20
C TYR A 306 -28.83 34.42 19.42
N THR A 307 -28.05 34.68 18.36
CA THR A 307 -26.66 35.19 18.43
C THR A 307 -25.72 34.35 19.31
N TRP A 308 -25.93 33.03 19.33
CA TRP A 308 -25.19 32.10 20.18
C TRP A 308 -23.82 31.69 19.60
N GLU A 309 -23.34 32.31 18.52
CA GLU A 309 -22.15 31.83 17.82
C GLU A 309 -20.91 31.83 18.71
N LYS A 310 -20.73 32.87 19.53
CA LYS A 310 -19.58 32.97 20.45
C LYS A 310 -19.61 31.87 21.52
N SER A 311 -20.79 31.51 22.01
CA SER A 311 -20.96 30.45 23.01
C SER A 311 -20.64 29.08 22.43
N PHE A 312 -21.18 28.76 21.25
CA PHE A 312 -20.85 27.51 20.55
C PHE A 312 -19.39 27.45 20.14
N ALA A 313 -18.79 28.56 19.70
CA ALA A 313 -17.37 28.64 19.37
C ALA A 313 -16.48 28.28 20.57
N LYS A 314 -16.80 28.76 21.78
CA LYS A 314 -16.06 28.39 23.01
C LYS A 314 -16.13 26.89 23.30
N ILE A 315 -17.28 26.25 23.06
CA ILE A 315 -17.45 24.80 23.25
C ILE A 315 -16.58 24.04 22.22
N VAL A 316 -16.65 24.42 20.94
CA VAL A 316 -15.82 23.82 19.87
C VAL A 316 -14.35 23.96 20.19
N ASP A 317 -13.92 25.13 20.65
CA ASP A 317 -12.55 25.43 21.02
C ASP A 317 -12.06 24.57 22.21
N ALA A 318 -12.92 24.35 23.22
CA ALA A 318 -12.62 23.42 24.32
C ALA A 318 -12.46 21.95 23.84
N ILE A 319 -13.28 21.50 22.88
CA ILE A 319 -13.15 20.18 22.24
C ILE A 319 -11.85 20.11 21.45
N ARG A 320 -11.56 21.15 20.65
CA ARG A 320 -10.36 21.24 19.81
C ARG A 320 -9.08 21.25 20.64
N ARG A 321 -9.04 21.93 21.78
CA ARG A 321 -7.91 21.87 22.73
C ARG A 321 -7.62 20.43 23.20
N LYS A 322 -8.66 19.65 23.51
CA LYS A 322 -8.51 18.23 23.90
C LYS A 322 -7.98 17.38 22.76
N GLU A 323 -8.44 17.62 21.53
CA GLU A 323 -7.95 16.97 20.32
C GLU A 323 -6.48 17.31 20.05
N ILE A 324 -6.12 18.61 20.07
CA ILE A 324 -4.75 19.08 19.86
C ILE A 324 -3.78 18.47 20.89
N ARG A 325 -4.19 18.33 22.16
CA ARG A 325 -3.34 17.65 23.16
C ARG A 325 -3.04 16.19 22.80
N ALA A 326 -4.02 15.45 22.26
CA ALA A 326 -3.80 14.08 21.78
C ALA A 326 -2.91 14.03 20.54
N ILE A 327 -3.09 14.99 19.61
CA ILE A 327 -2.24 15.15 18.42
C ILE A 327 -0.80 15.44 18.83
N ARG A 328 -0.57 16.38 19.76
CA ARG A 328 0.77 16.69 20.28
C ARG A 328 1.44 15.46 20.88
N GLY A 329 0.72 14.65 21.65
CA GLY A 329 1.24 13.38 22.17
C GLY A 329 1.73 12.44 21.05
N THR A 330 0.98 12.32 19.95
CA THR A 330 1.40 11.56 18.76
C THR A 330 2.66 12.16 18.12
N LEU A 331 2.74 13.48 18.02
CA LEU A 331 3.89 14.18 17.44
C LEU A 331 5.15 14.05 18.30
N TYR A 332 5.04 14.15 19.63
CA TYR A 332 6.18 13.92 20.53
C TYR A 332 6.73 12.51 20.36
N ILE A 333 5.86 11.50 20.33
CA ILE A 333 6.28 10.11 20.11
C ILE A 333 6.97 9.95 18.75
N ARG A 334 6.39 10.53 17.69
CA ARG A 334 7.00 10.51 16.35
C ARG A 334 8.37 11.18 16.35
N GLY A 335 8.50 12.33 17.00
CA GLY A 335 9.76 13.04 17.16
C GLY A 335 10.81 12.17 17.85
N THR A 336 10.45 11.55 18.99
CA THR A 336 11.33 10.60 19.70
C THR A 336 11.76 9.43 18.81
N CYS A 337 10.85 8.84 18.03
CA CYS A 337 11.19 7.77 17.08
C CYS A 337 12.18 8.22 16.00
N ILE A 338 12.11 9.46 15.53
CA ILE A 338 13.07 9.99 14.55
C ILE A 338 14.43 10.25 15.23
N SER A 339 14.43 10.76 16.46
CA SER A 339 15.65 10.98 17.25
C SER A 339 16.45 9.70 17.50
N PHE A 340 15.78 8.55 17.55
CA PHE A 340 16.44 7.24 17.66
C PHE A 340 17.35 6.86 16.49
N ASN A 341 17.38 7.62 15.41
CA ASN A 341 18.42 7.48 14.40
C ASN A 341 19.85 7.69 14.96
N LEU A 342 19.98 8.38 16.11
CA LEU A 342 21.27 8.51 16.81
C LEU A 342 21.73 7.21 17.49
N ILE A 343 20.84 6.23 17.69
CA ILE A 343 21.17 4.96 18.37
C ILE A 343 22.30 4.22 17.67
N SER A 344 22.32 4.20 16.33
CA SER A 344 23.38 3.53 15.57
C SER A 344 24.75 4.06 15.96
N ARG A 345 24.89 5.39 16.08
CA ARG A 345 26.13 6.06 16.49
C ARG A 345 26.51 5.73 17.93
N LEU A 346 25.53 5.64 18.84
CA LEU A 346 25.77 5.23 20.22
C LEU A 346 26.25 3.79 20.30
N CYS A 347 25.66 2.87 19.53
CA CYS A 347 26.07 1.46 19.52
C CYS A 347 27.49 1.28 18.95
N ILE A 348 27.82 2.02 17.89
CA ILE A 348 29.18 2.08 17.34
C ILE A 348 30.15 2.59 18.40
N PHE A 349 29.80 3.69 19.08
CA PHE A 349 30.64 4.29 20.12
C PHE A 349 30.91 3.31 21.28
N ILE A 350 29.87 2.64 21.79
CA ILE A 350 29.99 1.62 22.84
C ILE A 350 30.89 0.47 22.37
N SER A 351 30.73 0.03 21.12
CA SER A 351 31.54 -1.05 20.55
C SER A 351 33.02 -0.65 20.44
N LEU A 352 33.32 0.56 19.98
CA LEU A 352 34.69 1.06 19.85
C LEU A 352 35.35 1.31 21.21
N ILE A 353 34.62 1.85 22.20
CA ILE A 353 35.14 1.98 23.58
C ILE A 353 35.47 0.61 24.15
N SER A 354 34.58 -0.36 23.98
CA SER A 354 34.82 -1.73 24.47
C SER A 354 36.06 -2.34 23.83
N PHE A 355 36.29 -2.07 22.54
CA PHE A 355 37.47 -2.54 21.81
C PHE A 355 38.78 -1.96 22.38
N VAL A 356 38.79 -0.66 22.70
CA VAL A 356 39.93 0.02 23.34
C VAL A 356 40.13 -0.48 24.77
N TYR A 357 39.05 -0.71 25.51
CA TYR A 357 39.11 -1.25 26.89
C TYR A 357 39.76 -2.63 26.93
N PHE A 358 39.58 -3.45 25.90
CA PHE A 358 40.29 -4.74 25.76
C PHE A 358 41.76 -4.60 25.33
N GLY A 359 42.32 -3.38 25.31
CA GLY A 359 43.73 -3.13 25.00
C GLY A 359 44.05 -3.11 23.50
N ASN A 360 43.04 -3.12 22.63
CA ASN A 360 43.27 -3.11 21.19
C ASN A 360 43.37 -1.69 20.63
N ILE A 361 44.22 -1.50 19.62
CA ILE A 361 44.40 -0.23 18.92
C ILE A 361 43.53 -0.22 17.66
N PHE A 362 42.77 0.85 17.44
CA PHE A 362 41.96 1.00 16.24
C PHE A 362 42.76 1.62 15.09
N THR A 363 42.55 1.10 13.89
CA THR A 363 42.99 1.73 12.63
C THR A 363 41.79 2.42 11.99
N ALA A 364 42.00 3.53 11.28
CA ALA A 364 40.96 4.24 10.54
C ALA A 364 40.13 3.30 9.64
N ARG A 365 40.79 2.34 8.98
CA ARG A 365 40.15 1.27 8.19
C ARG A 365 39.13 0.46 9.00
N LYS A 366 39.50 -0.04 10.17
CA LYS A 366 38.60 -0.85 11.03
C LYS A 366 37.39 -0.04 11.48
N VAL A 367 37.61 1.20 11.92
CA VAL A 367 36.54 2.09 12.39
C VAL A 367 35.53 2.37 11.27
N PHE A 368 36.02 2.66 10.07
CA PHE A 368 35.16 2.96 8.92
C PHE A 368 34.35 1.73 8.47
N THR A 369 34.99 0.55 8.41
CA THR A 369 34.35 -0.71 8.06
C THR A 369 33.27 -1.09 9.07
N VAL A 370 33.59 -1.08 10.37
CA VAL A 370 32.63 -1.40 11.45
C VAL A 370 31.47 -0.41 11.47
N THR A 371 31.74 0.89 11.30
CA THR A 371 30.70 1.92 11.21
C THR A 371 29.73 1.65 10.06
N SER A 372 30.24 1.23 8.90
CA SER A 372 29.42 0.88 7.74
C SER A 372 28.53 -0.33 8.02
N TYR A 373 29.07 -1.39 8.64
CA TYR A 373 28.29 -2.57 9.02
C TYR A 373 27.19 -2.26 10.02
N PHE A 374 27.46 -1.45 11.05
CA PHE A 374 26.45 -1.00 11.99
C PHE A 374 25.35 -0.15 11.34
N ASN A 375 25.68 0.72 10.38
CA ASN A 375 24.69 1.52 9.66
C ASN A 375 23.76 0.66 8.78
N PHE A 376 24.31 -0.37 8.11
CA PHE A 376 23.51 -1.33 7.37
C PHE A 376 22.61 -2.14 8.30
N LEU A 377 23.18 -2.66 9.40
CA LEU A 377 22.44 -3.43 10.38
C LEU A 377 21.31 -2.61 11.05
N TYR A 378 21.56 -1.32 11.33
CA TYR A 378 20.54 -0.39 11.80
C TYR A 378 19.39 -0.27 10.79
N THR A 379 19.71 -0.07 9.51
CA THR A 379 18.71 0.10 8.46
C THR A 379 17.84 -1.14 8.32
N SER A 380 18.44 -2.32 8.22
CA SER A 380 17.71 -3.56 7.98
C SER A 380 16.99 -4.09 9.22
N MET A 381 17.70 -4.19 10.35
CA MET A 381 17.18 -4.85 11.56
C MET A 381 16.44 -3.90 12.51
N LEU A 382 16.88 -2.66 12.69
CA LEU A 382 16.17 -1.72 13.56
C LEU A 382 15.04 -0.96 12.85
N HIS A 383 15.26 -0.53 11.61
CA HIS A 383 14.26 0.27 10.90
C HIS A 383 13.25 -0.57 10.12
N PHE A 384 13.71 -1.29 9.09
CA PHE A 384 12.81 -2.01 8.17
C PHE A 384 12.13 -3.21 8.83
N TRP A 385 12.86 -4.04 9.58
CA TRP A 385 12.28 -5.19 10.26
C TRP A 385 11.16 -4.79 11.25
N SER A 386 11.34 -3.69 12.01
CA SER A 386 10.35 -3.15 12.95
C SER A 386 9.06 -2.70 12.22
N ILE A 387 9.22 -2.01 11.08
CA ILE A 387 8.09 -1.58 10.23
C ILE A 387 7.39 -2.81 9.62
N ALA A 388 8.16 -3.76 9.09
CA ALA A 388 7.65 -4.98 8.48
C ALA A 388 6.80 -5.81 9.46
N LEU A 389 7.26 -5.97 10.70
CA LEU A 389 6.51 -6.65 11.74
C LEU A 389 5.12 -6.03 11.95
N THR A 390 5.06 -4.70 11.98
CA THR A 390 3.80 -3.97 12.16
C THR A 390 2.88 -4.13 10.95
N GLN A 391 3.40 -3.94 9.74
CA GLN A 391 2.59 -3.95 8.51
C GLN A 391 2.11 -5.36 8.15
N VAL A 392 2.95 -6.38 8.35
CA VAL A 392 2.55 -7.79 8.16
C VAL A 392 1.52 -8.19 9.20
N ALA A 393 1.65 -7.78 10.47
CA ALA A 393 0.64 -8.04 11.48
C ALA A 393 -0.72 -7.41 11.13
N GLU A 394 -0.75 -6.16 10.68
CA GLU A 394 -1.98 -5.51 10.21
C GLU A 394 -2.59 -6.25 9.02
N CYS A 395 -1.76 -6.65 8.05
CA CYS A 395 -2.19 -7.45 6.90
C CYS A 395 -2.82 -8.79 7.33
N LEU A 396 -2.21 -9.51 8.28
CA LEU A 396 -2.75 -10.77 8.81
C LEU A 396 -4.08 -10.60 9.55
N ILE A 397 -4.27 -9.48 10.26
CA ILE A 397 -5.56 -9.15 10.88
C ILE A 397 -6.63 -8.92 9.81
N SER A 398 -6.29 -8.21 8.73
CA SER A 398 -7.18 -8.01 7.58
C SER A 398 -7.52 -9.30 6.85
N VAL A 399 -6.54 -10.22 6.68
CA VAL A 399 -6.80 -11.58 6.17
C VAL A 399 -7.82 -12.32 7.02
N LYS A 400 -7.69 -12.23 8.36
CA LYS A 400 -8.61 -12.88 9.30
C LYS A 400 -10.03 -12.33 9.16
N ARG A 401 -10.19 -11.01 9.10
CA ARG A 401 -11.51 -10.37 8.94
C ARG A 401 -12.18 -10.71 7.61
N ILE A 402 -11.40 -10.72 6.51
CA ILE A 402 -11.91 -11.14 5.20
C ILE A 402 -12.31 -12.61 5.25
N GLN A 403 -11.53 -13.47 5.89
CA GLN A 403 -11.86 -14.89 6.06
C GLN A 403 -13.18 -15.07 6.84
N GLU A 404 -13.36 -14.37 7.96
CA GLU A 404 -14.59 -14.39 8.76
C GLU A 404 -15.81 -14.00 7.91
N PHE A 405 -15.69 -12.93 7.11
CA PHE A 405 -16.73 -12.51 6.18
C PHE A 405 -17.04 -13.53 5.08
N LEU A 406 -16.01 -14.13 4.47
CA LEU A 406 -16.18 -15.14 3.42
C LEU A 406 -16.85 -16.43 3.93
N GLN A 407 -16.81 -16.67 5.25
CA GLN A 407 -17.41 -17.83 5.91
C GLN A 407 -18.83 -17.56 6.43
N CYS A 408 -19.38 -16.36 6.24
CA CYS A 408 -20.78 -16.08 6.56
C CYS A 408 -21.73 -16.98 5.76
N PRO A 409 -22.90 -17.35 6.33
CA PRO A 409 -23.86 -18.25 5.68
C PRO A 409 -24.43 -17.63 4.41
N GLU A 410 -24.57 -18.46 3.38
CA GLU A 410 -25.12 -18.09 2.08
C GLU A 410 -26.62 -18.35 2.03
N THR A 411 -27.35 -17.56 1.25
CA THR A 411 -28.72 -17.88 0.85
C THR A 411 -28.69 -19.21 0.11
N LYS A 412 -29.50 -20.19 0.54
CA LYS A 412 -29.72 -21.41 -0.24
C LYS A 412 -30.46 -21.06 -1.53
N THR A 413 -29.72 -20.73 -2.58
CA THR A 413 -30.29 -20.46 -3.91
C THR A 413 -30.96 -21.71 -4.51
N GLU A 414 -30.59 -22.91 -4.06
CA GLU A 414 -31.18 -24.18 -4.51
C GLU A 414 -32.70 -24.30 -4.24
N LEU A 415 -33.25 -23.63 -3.23
CA LEU A 415 -34.68 -23.71 -2.90
C LEU A 415 -35.56 -22.76 -3.73
N LEU A 416 -34.97 -21.78 -4.42
CA LEU A 416 -35.74 -20.83 -5.23
C LEU A 416 -35.91 -21.31 -6.67
N VAL A 417 -34.96 -22.04 -7.24
CA VAL A 417 -35.10 -22.60 -8.59
C VAL A 417 -36.10 -23.77 -8.60
N SER A 418 -36.10 -24.61 -7.56
CA SER A 418 -37.04 -25.74 -7.44
C SER A 418 -38.50 -25.29 -7.25
N ASN A 419 -38.72 -24.12 -6.63
CA ASN A 419 -40.09 -23.62 -6.40
C ASN A 419 -40.66 -22.92 -7.64
N TYR A 420 -39.83 -22.37 -8.52
CA TYR A 420 -40.29 -21.82 -9.80
C TYR A 420 -40.61 -22.93 -10.81
N GLU A 421 -39.84 -24.03 -10.85
CA GLU A 421 -40.17 -25.17 -11.72
C GLU A 421 -41.45 -25.90 -11.28
N HIS A 422 -41.80 -25.89 -9.99
CA HIS A 422 -43.01 -26.55 -9.50
C HIS A 422 -44.31 -25.74 -9.63
N GLU A 423 -44.27 -24.41 -9.53
CA GLU A 423 -45.48 -23.57 -9.69
C GLU A 423 -45.92 -23.42 -11.15
N ASP A 424 -44.98 -23.40 -12.11
CA ASP A 424 -45.32 -23.28 -13.54
C ASP A 424 -45.94 -24.58 -14.10
N ASP A 425 -45.50 -25.75 -13.65
CA ASP A 425 -46.08 -27.04 -14.08
C ASP A 425 -47.50 -27.27 -13.52
N GLU A 426 -47.81 -26.76 -12.32
CA GLU A 426 -49.15 -26.90 -11.73
C GLU A 426 -50.17 -25.92 -12.36
N LEU A 427 -49.72 -24.77 -12.87
CA LEU A 427 -50.55 -23.80 -13.59
C LEU A 427 -50.76 -24.18 -15.08
N LEU A 428 -49.77 -24.80 -15.73
CA LEU A 428 -49.88 -25.31 -17.10
C LEU A 428 -50.73 -26.58 -17.20
N GLY A 429 -50.67 -27.46 -16.19
CA GLY A 429 -51.50 -28.68 -16.15
C GLY A 429 -53.00 -28.44 -15.96
N LYS A 430 -53.41 -27.32 -15.35
CA LYS A 430 -54.83 -26.98 -15.14
C LYS A 430 -55.49 -26.22 -16.28
N LYS A 431 -54.73 -25.61 -17.20
CA LYS A 431 -55.28 -24.87 -18.35
C LYS A 431 -55.47 -25.70 -19.62
N LEU A 432 -54.96 -26.93 -19.67
CA LEU A 432 -55.04 -27.79 -20.87
C LEU A 432 -56.28 -28.69 -20.94
N ASN A 433 -57.14 -28.73 -19.92
CA ASN A 433 -58.35 -29.57 -19.90
C ASN A 433 -59.67 -28.82 -20.17
N GLY A 434 -59.62 -27.62 -20.76
CA GLY A 434 -60.85 -26.85 -20.96
C GLY A 434 -60.73 -25.70 -21.95
N ALA A 435 -60.35 -25.98 -23.20
CA ALA A 435 -60.70 -25.12 -24.34
C ALA A 435 -60.35 -25.84 -25.66
N ALA A 436 -61.24 -26.69 -26.11
CA ALA A 436 -61.34 -26.96 -27.54
C ALA A 436 -62.00 -25.74 -28.22
N THR A 437 -61.60 -25.52 -29.47
CA THR A 437 -62.20 -24.67 -30.52
C THR A 437 -61.62 -23.28 -30.75
N ASN A 438 -61.16 -23.14 -31.99
CA ASN A 438 -61.15 -22.00 -32.89
C ASN A 438 -59.78 -21.46 -33.33
N ASP A 439 -59.61 -21.67 -34.63
CA ASP A 439 -58.57 -21.23 -35.54
C ASP A 439 -58.30 -19.72 -35.51
N HIS A 440 -57.12 -19.39 -36.06
CA HIS A 440 -56.58 -18.08 -36.37
C HIS A 440 -55.72 -17.41 -35.30
N VAL A 441 -54.45 -17.84 -35.13
CA VAL A 441 -53.28 -16.93 -35.12
C VAL A 441 -52.02 -17.74 -35.49
N GLY A 442 -51.92 -18.16 -36.75
CA GLY A 442 -50.71 -18.75 -37.32
C GLY A 442 -50.04 -17.78 -38.29
N ARG A 443 -49.36 -16.74 -37.77
CA ARG A 443 -48.33 -15.90 -38.44
C ARG A 443 -48.14 -14.61 -37.64
N ARG A 444 -47.23 -14.63 -36.67
CA ARG A 444 -46.46 -13.47 -36.16
C ARG A 444 -45.47 -13.96 -35.09
N LEU A 445 -44.54 -14.81 -35.52
CA LEU A 445 -43.33 -15.15 -34.78
C LEU A 445 -42.15 -15.00 -35.75
N ALA A 446 -41.88 -13.75 -36.10
CA ALA A 446 -40.63 -13.29 -36.67
C ALA A 446 -40.61 -11.78 -36.44
N ASN A 447 -39.60 -11.29 -35.72
CA ASN A 447 -39.34 -9.90 -35.34
C ASN A 447 -39.94 -9.49 -33.99
N GLY A 448 -39.23 -9.84 -32.91
CA GLY A 448 -39.43 -9.29 -31.58
C GLY A 448 -38.19 -8.49 -31.14
N GLU A 449 -38.09 -7.24 -31.59
CA GLU A 449 -37.41 -6.20 -30.81
C GLU A 449 -38.45 -5.70 -29.79
N PHE A 450 -38.26 -6.02 -28.50
CA PHE A 450 -39.07 -5.47 -27.43
C PHE A 450 -38.35 -4.30 -26.77
N GLU A 451 -39.03 -3.16 -26.78
CA GLU A 451 -38.65 -1.86 -26.23
C GLU A 451 -38.42 -1.93 -24.71
N ILE A 452 -37.21 -1.60 -24.26
CA ILE A 452 -36.91 -1.19 -22.87
C ILE A 452 -36.33 0.24 -22.89
N ALA A 453 -36.93 1.12 -23.70
CA ALA A 453 -36.48 2.51 -23.83
C ALA A 453 -37.41 3.53 -23.16
N GLU A 454 -38.58 3.14 -22.65
CA GLU A 454 -39.63 4.11 -22.27
C GLU A 454 -39.95 4.24 -20.77
N VAL A 455 -38.98 3.96 -19.87
CA VAL A 455 -39.17 4.21 -18.42
C VAL A 455 -38.11 5.13 -17.80
N LEU A 456 -37.15 5.68 -18.57
CA LEU A 456 -36.05 6.49 -18.01
C LEU A 456 -35.92 7.93 -18.54
N GLN A 457 -37.01 8.61 -18.90
CA GLN A 457 -36.96 10.06 -19.11
C GLN A 457 -38.17 10.80 -18.52
N LYS A 458 -38.04 11.24 -17.25
CA LYS A 458 -38.59 12.51 -16.76
C LYS A 458 -37.94 12.93 -15.43
N ARG A 459 -36.65 13.28 -15.47
CA ARG A 459 -36.07 14.27 -14.54
C ARG A 459 -35.32 15.32 -15.33
N ARG A 460 -36.05 16.35 -15.77
CA ARG A 460 -35.46 17.60 -16.29
C ARG A 460 -34.69 18.27 -15.15
N ILE A 461 -33.37 18.28 -15.25
CA ILE A 461 -32.52 19.16 -14.44
C ILE A 461 -32.65 20.57 -15.05
N HIS A 462 -33.31 21.47 -14.35
CA HIS A 462 -33.32 22.89 -14.67
C HIS A 462 -31.94 23.47 -14.36
N ASN A 463 -31.15 23.77 -15.39
CA ASN A 463 -29.92 24.53 -15.24
C ASN A 463 -30.27 26.03 -15.20
N LYS A 464 -30.50 26.58 -14.00
CA LYS A 464 -30.54 28.03 -13.80
C LYS A 464 -29.12 28.50 -13.49
N SER A 465 -28.55 29.29 -14.40
CA SER A 465 -27.42 30.18 -14.17
C SER A 465 -27.75 31.18 -13.05
N GLY A 466 -27.57 30.76 -11.80
CA GLY A 466 -27.68 31.59 -10.61
C GLY A 466 -26.33 31.75 -9.95
N LEU A 467 -25.93 33.00 -9.67
CA LEU A 467 -24.78 33.34 -8.85
C LEU A 467 -24.64 32.40 -7.65
N LYS A 468 -23.43 31.84 -7.46
CA LYS A 468 -23.11 30.94 -6.35
C LYS A 468 -23.21 31.69 -5.03
N LYS A 469 -24.41 31.67 -4.44
CA LYS A 469 -24.65 31.97 -3.03
C LYS A 469 -23.91 30.92 -2.20
N GLY A 470 -22.91 31.36 -1.45
CA GLY A 470 -22.04 30.48 -0.66
C GLY A 470 -21.80 31.05 0.72
N ILE A 471 -21.67 30.15 1.70
CA ILE A 471 -21.30 30.50 3.07
C ILE A 471 -19.79 30.35 3.18
N MET A 472 -19.10 31.46 3.42
CA MET A 472 -17.66 31.47 3.67
C MET A 472 -17.42 31.30 5.16
N PHE A 473 -16.61 30.31 5.53
CA PHE A 473 -16.19 30.07 6.91
C PHE A 473 -14.79 30.61 7.15
N LYS A 474 -14.67 31.56 8.09
CA LYS A 474 -13.38 32.08 8.56
C LYS A 474 -13.41 32.16 10.08
N GLN A 475 -12.43 31.56 10.75
CA GLN A 475 -12.27 31.61 12.22
C GLN A 475 -13.56 31.30 13.01
N ALA A 476 -14.24 30.19 12.68
CA ALA A 476 -15.51 29.78 13.30
C ALA A 476 -16.70 30.73 13.10
N SER A 477 -16.57 31.76 12.26
CA SER A 477 -17.67 32.62 11.82
C SER A 477 -18.06 32.25 10.38
N ALA A 478 -19.36 32.28 10.11
CA ALA A 478 -19.95 32.01 8.79
C ALA A 478 -20.61 33.30 8.30
N SER A 479 -20.18 33.81 7.15
CA SER A 479 -20.74 35.00 6.52
C SER A 479 -21.38 34.65 5.18
N TRP A 480 -22.56 35.22 4.92
CA TRP A 480 -23.26 35.08 3.66
C TRP A 480 -22.60 35.96 2.60
N CYS A 481 -22.17 35.37 1.49
CA CYS A 481 -21.63 36.12 0.35
C CYS A 481 -22.68 36.12 -0.75
N SER A 482 -23.36 37.26 -0.96
CA SER A 482 -24.34 37.41 -2.04
C SER A 482 -23.91 38.35 -3.17
N ASP A 483 -22.74 38.98 -3.09
CA ASP A 483 -22.15 39.75 -4.18
C ASP A 483 -20.65 39.88 -3.92
N GLY A 484 -19.85 40.05 -4.97
CA GLY A 484 -18.39 40.26 -4.91
C GLY A 484 -17.92 41.53 -4.18
N ARG A 485 -18.69 42.03 -3.20
CA ARG A 485 -18.28 43.08 -2.27
C ARG A 485 -18.69 42.68 -0.85
N THR A 486 -17.70 42.40 -0.02
CA THR A 486 -17.82 42.38 1.43
C THR A 486 -18.35 43.73 1.91
N LYS A 487 -19.55 43.77 2.49
CA LYS A 487 -19.95 44.81 3.43
C LYS A 487 -19.88 44.23 4.85
N THR A 488 -18.95 44.77 5.63
CA THR A 488 -18.88 44.62 7.08
C THR A 488 -19.99 45.42 7.74
N ILE A 489 -20.76 44.76 8.62
CA ILE A 489 -21.39 45.38 9.80
C ILE A 489 -20.93 44.55 10.99
#